data_AF-A0A139BUU5-F1
#
_entry.id   AF-A0A139BUU5-F1
#
_cell.length_a   1.000
_cell.length_b   1.000
_cell.length_c   1.000
_cell.angle_alpha   90.00
_cell.angle_beta   90.00
_cell.angle_gamma   90.00
#
_symmetry.space_group_name_H-M   'P 1'
#
loop_
_entity.id
_entity.type
_entity.pdbx_description
1 polymer ?
#
loop_
_entity_poly.entity_id
_entity_poly.type
_entity_poly.pdbx_seq_one_letter_code
_entity_poly.pdbx_strand_id
1 'polypeptide(L)'
;MKKGEKILFGVVALLVVITVINFTVLETVRHNTSKPLFPILTHFDFSAGGQRGYGLYEKNNCYDCHHAVGSGTSMGVGLDGLGSKHDVNYFYNFLKHPEQTYGAKTMDHGAPPKDAAYVSNLPDSDLHDIATFLSELKSDQGSSSSFEPPEGESSFIDAMVAMWTPDGWRKKYTDIRDWMKSNSQEGQHENKH
;
A
#
# COMPACT_ATOMS: atom_id res chain seq x y z
N MET A 1 29.75 8.67 -42.83
CA MET A 1 28.94 7.62 -42.19
C MET A 1 28.90 6.37 -43.05
N LYS A 2 29.16 5.20 -42.45
CA LYS A 2 29.08 3.89 -43.13
C LYS A 2 27.60 3.55 -43.39
N LYS A 3 27.28 2.67 -44.36
CA LYS A 3 25.89 2.30 -44.69
C LYS A 3 25.11 1.79 -43.46
N GLY A 4 25.74 0.98 -42.61
CA GLY A 4 25.11 0.46 -41.39
C GLY A 4 24.74 1.54 -40.37
N GLU A 5 25.57 2.58 -40.25
CA GLU A 5 25.34 3.71 -39.35
C GLU A 5 24.14 4.56 -39.78
N LYS A 6 23.95 4.76 -41.09
CA LYS A 6 22.77 5.47 -41.64
C LYS A 6 21.47 4.70 -41.39
N ILE A 7 21.50 3.38 -41.53
CA ILE A 7 20.33 2.52 -41.26
C ILE A 7 20.00 2.57 -39.76
N LEU A 8 21.01 2.44 -38.89
CA LEU A 8 20.83 2.51 -37.45
C LEU A 8 20.21 3.85 -37.01
N PHE A 9 20.78 4.98 -37.44
CA PHE A 9 20.23 6.30 -37.10
C PHE A 9 18.84 6.54 -37.69
N GLY A 10 18.55 6.03 -38.88
CA GLY A 10 17.21 6.10 -39.47
C GLY A 10 16.16 5.33 -38.65
N VAL A 11 16.49 4.11 -38.21
CA VAL A 11 15.60 3.30 -37.36
C VAL A 11 15.41 3.96 -35.99
N VAL A 12 16.48 4.45 -35.36
CA VAL A 12 16.40 5.16 -34.07
C VAL A 12 15.55 6.42 -34.20
N ALA A 13 15.73 7.22 -35.25
CA ALA A 13 14.92 8.41 -35.49
C ALA A 13 13.42 8.06 -35.66
N LEU A 14 13.11 6.98 -36.38
CA LEU A 14 11.74 6.49 -36.52
C LEU A 14 11.14 6.07 -35.16
N LEU A 15 11.88 5.34 -34.34
CA LEU A 15 11.42 4.93 -33.00
C LEU A 15 11.19 6.13 -32.08
N VAL A 16 12.03 7.15 -32.16
CA VAL A 16 11.85 8.41 -31.41
C VAL A 16 10.56 9.10 -31.86
N VAL A 17 10.32 9.22 -33.16
CA VAL A 17 9.09 9.83 -33.70
C VAL A 17 7.85 9.05 -33.24
N ILE A 18 7.86 7.72 -33.34
CA ILE A 18 6.76 6.87 -32.88
C ILE A 18 6.52 7.07 -31.37
N THR A 19 7.58 7.11 -30.56
CA THR A 19 7.47 7.34 -29.12
C THR A 19 6.83 8.69 -28.81
N VAL A 20 7.27 9.77 -29.48
CA VAL A 20 6.71 11.12 -29.29
C VAL A 20 5.24 11.18 -29.68
N ILE A 21 4.84 10.55 -30.79
CA ILE A 21 3.44 10.48 -31.22
C ILE A 21 2.60 9.74 -30.18
N ASN A 22 3.02 8.55 -29.75
CA ASN A 22 2.27 7.78 -28.75
C ASN A 22 2.14 8.52 -27.42
N PHE A 23 3.23 9.15 -26.94
CA PHE A 23 3.20 9.96 -25.73
C PHE A 23 2.21 11.13 -25.85
N THR A 24 2.28 11.87 -26.97
CA THR A 24 1.37 13.01 -27.21
C THR A 24 -0.08 12.58 -27.26
N VAL A 25 -0.39 11.45 -27.91
CA VAL A 25 -1.75 10.89 -27.96
C VAL A 25 -2.21 10.48 -26.57
N LEU A 26 -1.40 9.72 -25.82
CA LEU A 26 -1.74 9.28 -24.47
C LEU A 26 -1.97 10.46 -23.52
N GLU A 27 -1.11 11.48 -23.55
CA GLU A 27 -1.27 12.68 -22.74
C GLU A 27 -2.50 13.49 -23.12
N THR A 28 -2.80 13.60 -24.42
CA THR A 28 -4.02 14.25 -24.89
C THR A 28 -5.27 13.52 -24.39
N VAL A 29 -5.27 12.19 -24.44
CA VAL A 29 -6.37 11.37 -23.90
C VAL A 29 -6.47 11.56 -22.38
N ARG A 30 -5.37 11.47 -21.64
CA ARG A 30 -5.32 11.63 -20.18
C ARG A 30 -5.84 12.99 -19.74
N HIS A 31 -5.47 14.07 -20.43
CA HIS A 31 -5.88 15.44 -20.10
C HIS A 31 -7.35 15.75 -20.44
N ASN A 32 -7.91 15.12 -21.48
CA ASN A 32 -9.28 15.40 -21.93
C ASN A 32 -10.32 14.40 -21.40
N THR A 33 -9.91 13.32 -20.75
CA THR A 33 -10.83 12.33 -20.19
C THR A 33 -11.20 12.70 -18.76
N SER A 34 -12.50 12.76 -18.45
CA SER A 34 -13.02 13.10 -17.12
C SER A 34 -12.97 11.94 -16.12
N LYS A 35 -12.54 10.75 -16.56
CA LYS A 35 -12.39 9.54 -15.75
C LYS A 35 -10.93 9.10 -15.79
N PRO A 36 -10.40 8.56 -14.69
CA PRO A 36 -9.04 8.05 -14.69
C PRO A 36 -8.95 6.86 -15.67
N LEU A 37 -7.82 6.76 -16.37
CA LEU A 37 -7.57 5.68 -17.34
C LEU A 37 -7.44 4.30 -16.68
N PHE A 38 -7.09 4.29 -15.40
CA PHE A 38 -6.99 3.11 -14.56
C PHE A 38 -7.76 3.35 -13.25
N PRO A 39 -8.36 2.33 -12.64
CA PRO A 39 -9.00 2.47 -11.35
C PRO A 39 -7.96 2.88 -10.30
N ILE A 40 -8.27 3.92 -9.53
CA ILE A 40 -7.47 4.33 -8.37
C ILE A 40 -8.08 3.60 -7.18
N LEU A 41 -7.37 2.57 -6.70
CA LEU A 41 -7.83 1.68 -5.62
C LEU A 41 -7.21 2.06 -4.27
N THR A 42 -6.63 3.26 -4.17
CA THR A 42 -6.03 3.81 -2.95
C THR A 42 -6.65 5.17 -2.68
N HIS A 43 -7.05 5.41 -1.44
CA HIS A 43 -7.78 6.60 -1.03
C HIS A 43 -7.00 7.34 0.05
N PHE A 44 -6.75 8.62 -0.18
CA PHE A 44 -5.99 9.51 0.70
C PHE A 44 -6.81 10.76 1.04
N ASP A 45 -8.07 10.54 1.42
CA ASP A 45 -9.04 11.59 1.73
C ASP A 45 -8.94 11.98 3.21
N PHE A 46 -7.94 12.80 3.54
CA PHE A 46 -7.65 13.12 4.94
C PHE A 46 -8.60 14.15 5.54
N SER A 47 -9.09 13.85 6.74
CA SER A 47 -9.76 14.83 7.59
C SER A 47 -8.78 15.91 8.08
N ALA A 48 -9.29 16.95 8.73
CA ALA A 48 -8.41 17.94 9.36
C ALA A 48 -7.46 17.32 10.40
N GLY A 49 -7.87 16.23 11.07
CA GLY A 49 -7.00 15.44 11.95
C GLY A 49 -5.96 14.65 11.17
N GLY A 50 -6.38 13.95 10.12
CA GLY A 50 -5.46 13.23 9.24
C GLY A 50 -4.40 14.12 8.58
N GLN A 51 -4.75 15.35 8.18
CA GLN A 51 -3.77 16.30 7.64
C GLN A 51 -2.72 16.74 8.67
N ARG A 52 -3.13 16.93 9.94
CA ARG A 52 -2.16 17.19 11.02
C ARG A 52 -1.31 15.96 11.30
N GLY A 53 -1.91 14.77 11.29
CA GLY A 53 -1.22 13.50 11.42
C GLY A 53 -0.17 13.28 10.34
N TYR A 54 -0.48 13.60 9.09
CA TYR A 54 0.45 13.55 7.98
C TYR A 54 1.64 14.51 8.18
N GLY A 55 1.38 15.74 8.62
CA GLY A 55 2.46 16.69 8.95
C GLY A 55 3.35 16.20 10.11
N LEU A 56 2.78 15.49 11.09
CA LEU A 56 3.54 14.84 12.15
C LEU A 56 4.33 13.63 11.65
N TYR A 57 3.78 12.84 10.72
CA TYR A 57 4.48 11.74 10.05
C TYR A 57 5.74 12.24 9.32
N GLU A 58 5.64 13.38 8.61
CA GLU A 58 6.80 14.00 7.97
C GLU A 58 7.80 14.53 9.01
N LYS A 59 7.32 15.28 10.01
CA LYS A 59 8.18 15.95 11.00
C LYS A 59 8.93 14.98 11.92
N ASN A 60 8.36 13.81 12.19
CA ASN A 60 8.98 12.79 13.04
C ASN A 60 9.80 11.77 12.24
N ASN A 61 10.11 12.06 10.96
CA ASN A 61 10.92 11.20 10.09
C ASN A 61 10.36 9.77 9.97
N CYS A 62 9.03 9.61 10.05
CA CYS A 62 8.43 8.29 9.89
C CYS A 62 8.70 7.72 8.48
N TYR A 63 8.90 8.60 7.48
CA TYR A 63 9.23 8.24 6.11
C TYR A 63 10.62 7.59 5.94
N ASP A 64 11.53 7.74 6.91
CA ASP A 64 12.87 7.12 6.86
C ASP A 64 12.76 5.59 6.88
N CYS A 65 11.74 5.07 7.55
CA CYS A 65 11.46 3.63 7.60
C CYS A 65 10.21 3.25 6.81
N HIS A 66 9.15 4.07 6.85
CA HIS A 66 7.85 3.69 6.31
C HIS A 66 7.54 4.36 4.98
N HIS A 67 6.78 3.66 4.15
CA HIS A 67 6.18 4.20 2.96
C HIS A 67 4.71 4.55 3.21
N ALA A 68 4.30 5.79 2.91
CA ALA A 68 2.91 6.25 2.95
C ALA A 68 2.64 7.29 1.86
N VAL A 69 1.41 7.35 1.37
CA VAL A 69 0.95 8.25 0.31
C VAL A 69 1.85 8.13 -0.94
N GLY A 70 2.28 6.89 -1.26
CA GLY A 70 3.17 6.66 -2.40
C GLY A 70 4.61 7.15 -2.26
N SER A 71 5.07 7.57 -1.06
CA SER A 71 6.42 8.07 -0.81
C SER A 71 7.07 7.47 0.45
N GLY A 72 8.40 7.55 0.58
CA GLY A 72 9.18 7.01 1.71
C GLY A 72 10.03 5.80 1.35
N THR A 73 10.52 5.07 2.37
CA THR A 73 11.36 3.87 2.16
C THR A 73 10.58 2.57 2.39
N SER A 74 11.16 1.44 1.96
CA SER A 74 10.62 0.09 2.18
C SER A 74 11.38 -0.67 3.28
N MET A 75 12.02 0.06 4.21
CA MET A 75 12.78 -0.54 5.33
C MET A 75 11.84 -1.13 6.39
N GLY A 76 10.77 -0.40 6.70
CA GLY A 76 9.66 -0.83 7.54
C GLY A 76 8.47 -1.29 6.69
N VAL A 77 7.34 -1.51 7.35
CA VAL A 77 6.09 -1.90 6.67
C VAL A 77 5.52 -0.73 5.86
N GLY A 78 4.97 -1.02 4.68
CA GLY A 78 4.15 -0.06 3.95
C GLY A 78 2.87 0.26 4.74
N LEU A 79 2.53 1.55 4.81
CA LEU A 79 1.40 2.04 5.58
C LEU A 79 0.15 2.26 4.74
N ASP A 80 0.29 2.41 3.43
CA ASP A 80 -0.83 2.54 2.52
C ASP A 80 -1.78 1.34 2.64
N GLY A 81 -3.08 1.61 2.74
CA GLY A 81 -4.11 0.59 2.86
C GLY A 81 -4.31 0.01 4.27
N LEU A 82 -3.45 0.33 5.25
CA LEU A 82 -3.62 -0.20 6.61
C LEU A 82 -4.92 0.30 7.27
N GLY A 83 -5.43 1.47 6.89
CA GLY A 83 -6.71 2.00 7.33
C GLY A 83 -7.93 1.21 6.85
N SER A 84 -7.76 0.31 5.87
CA SER A 84 -8.79 -0.67 5.49
C SER A 84 -8.85 -1.87 6.45
N LYS A 85 -7.80 -2.09 7.25
CA LYS A 85 -7.69 -3.24 8.16
C LYS A 85 -7.89 -2.86 9.63
N HIS A 86 -7.49 -1.66 10.02
CA HIS A 86 -7.47 -1.22 11.41
C HIS A 86 -8.08 0.17 11.56
N ASP A 87 -8.66 0.44 12.72
CA ASP A 87 -9.28 1.72 13.05
C ASP A 87 -8.32 2.67 13.77
N VAL A 88 -8.78 3.89 14.04
CA VAL A 88 -8.00 4.91 14.77
C VAL A 88 -7.56 4.40 16.15
N ASN A 89 -8.42 3.66 16.86
CA ASN A 89 -8.10 3.17 18.20
C ASN A 89 -6.97 2.16 18.17
N TYR A 90 -6.98 1.23 17.21
CA TYR A 90 -5.90 0.29 17.00
C TYR A 90 -4.58 1.02 16.77
N PHE A 91 -4.54 1.99 15.86
CA PHE A 91 -3.29 2.72 15.57
C PHE A 91 -2.82 3.53 16.77
N TYR A 92 -3.73 4.23 17.47
CA TYR A 92 -3.38 4.96 18.68
C TYR A 92 -2.76 4.03 19.72
N ASN A 93 -3.42 2.90 19.99
CA ASN A 93 -2.93 1.91 20.94
C ASN A 93 -1.60 1.30 20.49
N PHE A 94 -1.41 1.02 19.20
CA PHE A 94 -0.16 0.50 18.68
C PHE A 94 0.98 1.51 18.83
N LEU A 95 0.75 2.79 18.53
CA LEU A 95 1.78 3.82 18.69
C LEU A 95 2.17 4.00 20.16
N LYS A 96 1.21 3.85 21.09
CA LYS A 96 1.44 3.96 22.53
C LYS A 96 2.06 2.70 23.16
N HIS A 97 1.55 1.53 22.78
CA HIS A 97 1.81 0.22 23.39
C HIS A 97 1.95 -0.89 22.33
N PRO A 98 2.97 -0.82 21.46
CA PRO A 98 3.03 -1.60 20.22
C PRO A 98 3.04 -3.11 20.45
N GLU A 99 3.87 -3.61 21.37
CA GLU A 99 3.96 -5.06 21.63
C GLU A 99 2.71 -5.62 22.32
N GLN A 100 2.01 -4.79 23.09
CA GLN A 100 0.75 -5.16 23.73
C GLN A 100 -0.38 -5.22 22.70
N THR A 101 -0.49 -4.20 21.84
CA THR A 101 -1.51 -4.13 20.79
C THR A 101 -1.27 -5.18 19.70
N TYR A 102 0.00 -5.43 19.36
CA TYR A 102 0.37 -6.44 18.35
C TYR A 102 0.34 -7.87 18.91
N GLY A 103 0.47 -8.05 20.23
CA GLY A 103 0.51 -9.36 20.87
C GLY A 103 1.82 -10.13 20.70
N ALA A 104 2.86 -9.48 20.15
CA ALA A 104 4.18 -10.05 19.97
C ALA A 104 5.28 -8.98 20.00
N LYS A 105 6.52 -9.43 20.16
CA LYS A 105 7.69 -8.55 20.12
C LYS A 105 7.83 -7.94 18.72
N THR A 106 7.88 -6.62 18.66
CA THR A 106 8.09 -5.84 17.42
C THR A 106 9.59 -5.60 17.19
N MET A 107 9.96 -5.18 15.97
CA MET A 107 11.37 -4.90 15.64
C MET A 107 11.77 -3.49 16.09
N ASP A 108 11.12 -2.45 15.54
CA ASP A 108 11.57 -1.06 15.69
C ASP A 108 10.72 -0.22 16.65
N HIS A 109 9.42 -0.52 16.79
CA HIS A 109 8.54 0.13 17.76
C HIS A 109 8.62 -0.55 19.14
N GLY A 110 8.47 0.17 20.25
CA GLY A 110 8.36 -0.41 21.60
C GLY A 110 9.28 0.25 22.62
N ALA A 111 9.59 -0.46 23.70
CA ALA A 111 10.51 0.06 24.70
C ALA A 111 11.95 0.22 24.14
N PRO A 112 12.76 1.15 24.68
CA PRO A 112 14.17 1.26 24.35
C PRO A 112 14.90 -0.10 24.48
N PRO A 113 15.91 -0.39 23.63
CA PRO A 113 16.68 0.55 22.81
C PRO A 113 16.28 0.59 21.32
N LYS A 114 15.03 0.31 20.96
CA LYS A 114 14.60 0.27 19.56
C LYS A 114 14.55 1.66 18.90
N ASP A 115 14.74 1.72 17.59
CA ASP A 115 14.87 2.96 16.83
C ASP A 115 13.63 3.87 16.94
N ALA A 116 12.42 3.29 16.90
CA ALA A 116 11.16 4.02 17.03
C ALA A 116 10.61 4.02 18.47
N ALA A 117 11.46 3.80 19.49
CA ALA A 117 11.02 3.84 20.90
C ALA A 117 10.54 5.22 21.37
N TYR A 118 10.94 6.29 20.68
CA TYR A 118 10.49 7.65 21.00
C TYR A 118 9.00 7.87 20.71
N VAL A 119 8.41 7.09 19.79
CA VAL A 119 7.03 7.29 19.31
C VAL A 119 6.02 7.18 20.45
N SER A 120 6.19 6.23 21.36
CA SER A 120 5.28 6.05 22.52
C SER A 120 5.31 7.22 23.51
N ASN A 121 6.35 8.07 23.44
CA ASN A 121 6.52 9.27 24.26
C ASN A 121 6.02 10.55 23.59
N LEU A 122 5.52 10.49 22.35
CA LEU A 122 4.88 11.64 21.72
C LEU A 122 3.62 12.04 22.51
N PRO A 123 3.21 13.33 22.44
CA PRO A 123 1.97 13.79 23.06
C PRO A 123 0.77 12.97 22.59
N ASP A 124 -0.19 12.68 23.48
CA ASP A 124 -1.36 11.86 23.13
C ASP A 124 -2.21 12.50 22.01
N SER A 125 -2.25 13.84 21.93
CA SER A 125 -2.87 14.57 20.81
C SER A 125 -2.20 14.23 19.47
N ASP A 126 -0.88 14.19 19.46
CA ASP A 126 -0.09 13.93 18.25
C ASP A 126 -0.24 12.46 17.84
N LEU A 127 -0.25 11.55 18.82
CA LEU A 127 -0.54 10.14 18.58
C LEU A 127 -1.94 9.92 18.00
N HIS A 128 -2.94 10.65 18.48
CA HIS A 128 -4.29 10.59 17.92
C HIS A 128 -4.38 11.14 16.50
N ASP A 129 -3.72 12.26 16.22
CA ASP A 129 -3.69 12.83 14.87
C ASP A 129 -2.95 11.88 13.89
N ILE A 130 -1.81 11.30 14.29
CA ILE A 130 -1.09 10.28 13.50
C ILE A 130 -1.97 9.04 13.30
N ALA A 131 -2.62 8.55 14.35
CA ALA A 131 -3.53 7.41 14.26
C ALA A 131 -4.71 7.67 13.31
N THR A 132 -5.24 8.89 13.32
CA THR A 132 -6.28 9.34 12.38
C THR A 132 -5.78 9.27 10.95
N PHE A 133 -4.61 9.84 10.69
CA PHE A 133 -3.93 9.75 9.39
C PHE A 133 -3.79 8.30 8.91
N LEU A 134 -3.26 7.40 9.75
CA LEU A 134 -3.05 5.99 9.40
C LEU A 134 -4.37 5.27 9.09
N SER A 135 -5.44 5.56 9.85
CA SER A 135 -6.77 4.99 9.61
C SER A 135 -7.42 5.47 8.31
N GLU A 136 -6.98 6.62 7.80
CA GLU A 136 -7.48 7.23 6.57
C GLU A 136 -6.66 6.80 5.35
N LEU A 137 -5.53 6.08 5.53
CA LEU A 137 -4.80 5.40 4.46
C LEU A 137 -5.55 4.15 4.02
N LYS A 138 -6.53 4.29 3.13
CA LYS A 138 -7.42 3.20 2.72
C LYS A 138 -7.09 2.67 1.33
N SER A 139 -7.44 1.43 1.10
CA SER A 139 -7.34 0.76 -0.19
C SER A 139 -8.54 -0.13 -0.44
N ASP A 140 -8.98 -0.16 -1.70
CA ASP A 140 -10.02 -1.06 -2.17
C ASP A 140 -9.40 -2.42 -2.52
N GLN A 141 -10.25 -3.46 -2.47
CA GLN A 141 -9.90 -4.81 -2.85
C GLN A 141 -9.26 -4.86 -4.25
N GLY A 142 -8.13 -5.58 -4.35
CA GLY A 142 -7.35 -5.67 -5.59
C GLY A 142 -6.32 -4.55 -5.79
N SER A 143 -6.25 -3.55 -4.90
CA SER A 143 -5.07 -2.69 -4.79
C SER A 143 -3.84 -3.51 -4.40
N SER A 144 -2.64 -3.10 -4.83
CA SER A 144 -1.38 -3.68 -4.35
C SER A 144 -1.14 -3.48 -2.85
N SER A 145 -1.83 -2.52 -2.24
CA SER A 145 -1.82 -2.23 -0.81
C SER A 145 -3.09 -2.73 -0.10
N SER A 146 -3.94 -3.49 -0.78
CA SER A 146 -5.11 -4.12 -0.15
C SER A 146 -4.68 -5.33 0.66
N PHE A 147 -5.27 -5.48 1.85
CA PHE A 147 -5.19 -6.73 2.59
C PHE A 147 -5.93 -7.86 1.86
N GLU A 148 -7.02 -7.53 1.17
CA GLU A 148 -7.86 -8.49 0.45
C GLU A 148 -7.38 -8.65 -1.01
N PRO A 149 -7.26 -9.90 -1.51
CA PRO A 149 -6.93 -10.17 -2.90
C PRO A 149 -8.05 -9.67 -3.83
N PRO A 150 -7.80 -9.44 -5.13
CA PRO A 150 -8.83 -9.00 -6.08
C PRO A 150 -10.11 -9.85 -6.03
N GLU A 151 -11.26 -9.23 -6.27
CA GLU A 151 -12.53 -9.97 -6.35
C GLU A 151 -12.53 -10.98 -7.49
N GLY A 152 -13.14 -12.14 -7.24
CA GLY A 152 -13.34 -13.20 -8.22
C GLY A 152 -12.16 -14.17 -8.37
N GLU A 153 -12.33 -15.12 -9.30
CA GLU A 153 -11.27 -16.07 -9.66
C GLU A 153 -10.43 -15.44 -10.79
N SER A 154 -9.10 -15.51 -10.66
CA SER A 154 -8.17 -15.02 -11.68
C SER A 154 -7.46 -16.19 -12.33
N SER A 155 -7.79 -16.47 -13.59
CA SER A 155 -7.16 -17.54 -14.36
C SER A 155 -5.64 -17.37 -14.47
N PHE A 156 -5.15 -16.13 -14.43
CA PHE A 156 -3.73 -15.83 -14.34
C PHE A 156 -3.13 -16.26 -13.00
N ILE A 157 -3.74 -15.87 -11.88
CA ILE A 157 -3.27 -16.25 -10.54
C ILE A 157 -3.30 -17.76 -10.39
N ASP A 158 -4.39 -18.42 -10.81
CA ASP A 158 -4.53 -19.87 -10.73
C ASP A 158 -3.47 -20.59 -11.58
N ALA A 159 -3.18 -20.08 -12.79
CA ALA A 159 -2.12 -20.60 -13.64
C ALA A 159 -0.73 -20.42 -13.00
N MET A 160 -0.46 -19.27 -12.38
CA MET A 160 0.80 -19.03 -11.68
C MET A 160 0.94 -19.94 -10.46
N VAL A 161 -0.09 -20.04 -9.62
CA VAL A 161 -0.08 -20.97 -8.48
C VAL A 161 0.10 -22.41 -8.97
N ALA A 162 -0.56 -22.84 -10.04
CA ALA A 162 -0.40 -24.17 -10.61
C ALA A 162 1.01 -24.44 -11.15
N MET A 163 1.65 -23.46 -11.78
CA MET A 163 2.98 -23.62 -12.36
C MET A 163 4.08 -23.65 -11.29
N TRP A 164 3.96 -22.82 -10.24
CA TRP A 164 5.06 -22.56 -9.30
C TRP A 164 4.89 -23.23 -7.93
N THR A 165 3.70 -23.71 -7.57
CA THR A 165 3.43 -24.26 -6.23
C THR A 165 3.69 -25.77 -6.19
N PRO A 166 4.60 -26.26 -5.33
CA PRO A 166 4.80 -27.69 -5.14
C PRO A 166 3.55 -28.39 -4.60
N ASP A 167 3.28 -29.63 -5.02
CA ASP A 167 2.08 -30.39 -4.62
C ASP A 167 1.90 -30.51 -3.09
N GLY A 168 3.02 -30.57 -2.35
CA GLY A 168 2.99 -30.66 -0.88
C GLY A 168 2.45 -29.40 -0.19
N TRP A 169 2.52 -28.23 -0.84
CA TRP A 169 2.06 -26.97 -0.24
C TRP A 169 0.55 -26.87 -0.19
N ARG A 170 -0.16 -27.38 -1.21
CA ARG A 170 -1.62 -27.42 -1.24
C ARG A 170 -2.22 -28.23 -0.08
N LYS A 171 -1.44 -29.13 0.53
CA LYS A 171 -1.85 -29.89 1.72
C LYS A 171 -1.54 -29.17 3.04
N LYS A 172 -0.56 -28.27 3.03
CA LYS A 172 -0.04 -27.61 4.23
C LYS A 172 -0.67 -26.24 4.47
N TYR A 173 -1.01 -25.52 3.40
CA TYR A 173 -1.51 -24.16 3.47
C TYR A 173 -2.88 -24.07 2.78
N THR A 174 -3.81 -23.38 3.43
CA THR A 174 -5.14 -23.07 2.89
C THR A 174 -5.05 -21.86 1.97
N ASP A 175 -5.78 -21.87 0.86
CA ASP A 175 -5.91 -20.68 0.01
C ASP A 175 -6.60 -19.56 0.80
N ILE A 176 -6.02 -18.36 0.78
CA ILE A 176 -6.57 -17.22 1.51
C ILE A 176 -7.98 -16.87 1.02
N ARG A 177 -8.31 -17.12 -0.26
CA ARG A 177 -9.65 -16.92 -0.82
C ARG A 177 -10.66 -17.85 -0.15
N ASP A 178 -10.28 -19.08 0.15
CA ASP A 178 -11.14 -20.06 0.82
C ASP A 178 -11.31 -19.72 2.31
N TRP A 179 -10.23 -19.30 2.97
CA TRP A 179 -10.29 -18.81 4.36
C TRP A 179 -11.20 -17.57 4.48
N MET A 180 -11.09 -16.62 3.55
CA MET A 180 -11.97 -15.45 3.55
C MET A 180 -13.43 -15.82 3.27
N LYS A 181 -13.71 -16.80 2.40
CA LYS A 181 -15.07 -17.32 2.17
C LYS A 181 -15.65 -18.00 3.42
N SER A 182 -14.82 -18.65 4.24
CA SER A 182 -15.27 -19.26 5.50
C SER A 182 -15.41 -18.26 6.65
N ASN A 183 -14.60 -17.19 6.66
CA ASN A 183 -14.53 -16.21 7.73
C ASN A 183 -15.16 -14.85 7.37
N SER A 184 -15.95 -14.78 6.29
CA SER A 184 -16.58 -13.55 5.79
C SER A 184 -17.57 -12.91 6.78
N GLN A 185 -17.90 -13.58 7.89
CA GLN A 185 -18.77 -13.07 8.95
C GLN A 185 -18.02 -12.60 10.21
N GLU A 186 -16.72 -12.86 10.37
CA GLU A 186 -15.96 -12.33 11.52
C GLU A 186 -15.52 -10.87 11.31
N GLY A 187 -15.23 -10.46 10.08
CA GLY A 187 -14.90 -9.05 9.76
C GLY A 187 -16.09 -8.07 9.78
N GLN A 188 -17.32 -8.57 9.81
CA GLN A 188 -18.53 -7.73 9.96
C GLN A 188 -19.03 -7.62 11.41
N HIS A 189 -18.51 -8.44 12.34
CA HIS A 189 -18.96 -8.45 13.73
C HIS A 189 -18.10 -7.63 14.70
N GLU A 190 -16.90 -7.17 14.32
CA GLU A 190 -16.18 -6.11 15.06
C GLU A 190 -16.64 -4.68 14.67
N ASN A 191 -17.52 -4.54 13.67
CA ASN A 191 -18.11 -3.26 13.25
C ASN A 191 -19.46 -2.94 13.93
N LYS A 192 -19.72 -3.55 15.09
CA LYS A 192 -20.72 -3.07 16.05
C LYS A 192 -20.10 -3.15 17.43
N HIS A 193 -19.49 -2.07 17.88
CA HIS A 193 -19.69 -1.48 19.22
C HIS A 193 -18.97 -0.12 19.33
#